data_AF-A0A4Y5YGM8-F1
#
_entry.id   AF-A0A4Y5YGM8-F1
#
_cell.length_a   1.000
_cell.length_b   1.000
_cell.length_c   1.000
_cell.angle_alpha   90.00
_cell.angle_beta   90.00
_cell.angle_gamma   90.00
#
_symmetry.space_group_name_H-M   'P 1'
#
loop_
_entity.id
_entity.type
_entity.pdbx_description
1 polymer ?
#
loop_
_entity_poly.entity_id
_entity_poly.type
_entity_poly.pdbx_seq_one_letter_code
_entity_poly.pdbx_strand_id
1 'polypeptide(L)'
;MSDTSLHNDYLRSLLIKHLNELKQLEDNKELILSFSNGICTLVKENGSVVQLLKSIFVHKIKREHDPFCDHSGGMLDYYQETIFFRISHKNHIDVGLYSEIEDMRILRNDYQWFSLQAIINFDSNT
;
A
#
# COMPACT_ATOMS: atom_id res chain seq x y z
N MET A 1 -7.48 24.16 5.48
CA MET A 1 -7.04 22.82 5.04
C MET A 1 -8.15 21.86 5.41
N SER A 2 -8.56 20.93 4.53
CA SER A 2 -9.64 19.98 4.85
C SER A 2 -9.14 18.89 5.81
N ASP A 3 -10.03 18.40 6.69
CA ASP A 3 -9.73 17.34 7.66
C ASP A 3 -9.14 16.08 6.99
N THR A 4 -9.58 15.78 5.77
CA THR A 4 -9.06 14.69 4.93
C THR A 4 -7.57 14.84 4.61
N SER A 5 -7.08 16.06 4.36
CA SER A 5 -5.65 16.26 4.04
C SER A 5 -4.77 15.96 5.26
N LEU A 6 -5.15 16.48 6.43
CA LEU A 6 -4.42 16.26 7.68
C LEU A 6 -4.39 14.77 8.08
N HIS A 7 -5.50 14.06 7.88
CA HIS A 7 -5.58 12.62 8.09
C HIS A 7 -4.62 11.85 7.18
N ASN A 8 -4.59 12.18 5.89
CA ASN A 8 -3.75 11.47 4.93
C ASN A 8 -2.26 11.76 5.15
N ASP A 9 -1.92 12.97 5.59
CA ASP A 9 -0.55 13.31 5.97
C ASP A 9 -0.12 12.55 7.23
N TYR A 10 -1.03 12.39 8.20
CA TYR A 10 -0.80 11.53 9.36
C TYR A 10 -0.54 10.07 8.95
N LEU A 11 -1.36 9.48 8.08
CA LEU A 11 -1.18 8.10 7.66
C LEU A 11 0.14 7.88 6.89
N ARG A 12 0.53 8.83 6.04
CA ARG A 12 1.87 8.82 5.41
C ARG A 12 2.99 8.88 6.43
N SER A 13 2.80 9.68 7.50
CA SER A 13 3.78 9.75 8.59
C SER A 13 3.89 8.44 9.37
N LEU A 14 2.89 7.55 9.34
CA LEU A 14 3.01 6.22 9.95
C LEU A 14 3.86 5.28 9.10
N LEU A 15 3.79 5.38 7.77
CA LEU A 15 4.55 4.53 6.83
C LEU A 15 6.08 4.65 6.95
N ILE A 16 6.57 5.70 7.62
CA ILE A 16 8.02 5.90 7.83
C ILE A 16 8.60 5.03 8.94
N LYS A 17 7.74 4.35 9.71
CA LYS A 17 8.11 3.53 10.85
C LYS A 17 8.79 2.23 10.44
N HIS A 18 9.50 1.61 11.39
CA HIS A 18 10.10 0.31 11.15
C HIS A 18 9.03 -0.77 10.95
N LEU A 19 9.37 -1.85 10.22
CA LEU A 19 8.43 -2.94 9.92
C LEU A 19 7.75 -3.52 11.16
N ASN A 20 8.50 -3.70 12.26
CA ASN A 20 7.95 -4.20 13.52
C ASN A 20 6.94 -3.23 14.15
N GLU A 21 7.18 -1.91 14.03
CA GLU A 21 6.23 -0.90 14.50
C GLU A 21 4.98 -0.86 13.61
N LEU A 22 5.14 -0.95 12.29
CA LEU A 22 4.02 -1.02 11.36
C LEU A 22 3.13 -2.24 11.64
N LYS A 23 3.75 -3.38 11.95
CA LYS A 23 3.04 -4.57 12.39
C LYS A 23 2.28 -4.34 13.70
N GLN A 24 2.90 -3.74 14.70
CA GLN A 24 2.21 -3.42 15.96
C GLN A 24 1.02 -2.49 15.74
N LEU A 25 1.14 -1.50 14.87
CA LEU A 25 0.03 -0.62 14.51
C LEU A 25 -1.11 -1.40 13.80
N GLU A 26 -0.77 -2.36 12.94
CA GLU A 26 -1.75 -3.25 12.31
C GLU A 26 -2.44 -4.17 13.33
N ASP A 27 -1.67 -4.80 14.21
CA ASP A 27 -2.18 -5.66 15.29
C ASP A 27 -3.14 -4.90 16.23
N ASN A 28 -2.87 -3.61 16.48
CA ASN A 28 -3.71 -2.73 17.29
C ASN A 28 -4.87 -2.09 16.50
N LYS A 29 -5.00 -2.35 15.19
CA LYS A 29 -5.98 -1.73 14.29
C LYS A 29 -5.85 -0.20 14.16
N GLU A 30 -4.65 0.33 14.43
CA GLU A 30 -4.32 1.74 14.30
C GLU A 30 -3.95 2.11 12.85
N LEU A 31 -3.41 1.16 12.09
CA LEU A 31 -3.06 1.28 10.67
C LEU A 31 -3.31 -0.06 9.98
N ILE A 32 -4.11 -0.08 8.92
CA ILE A 32 -4.32 -1.29 8.12
C ILE A 32 -3.52 -1.13 6.83
N LEU A 33 -2.62 -2.06 6.56
CA LEU A 33 -1.92 -2.16 5.28
C LEU A 33 -2.45 -3.38 4.55
N SER A 34 -3.03 -3.17 3.38
CA SER A 34 -3.56 -4.26 2.55
C SER A 34 -2.87 -4.28 1.21
N PHE A 35 -2.45 -5.47 0.81
CA PHE A 35 -1.70 -5.68 -0.42
C PHE A 35 -2.44 -6.65 -1.33
N SER A 36 -2.43 -6.38 -2.63
CA SER A 36 -3.03 -7.28 -3.61
C SER A 36 -2.26 -8.60 -3.72
N ASN A 37 -2.90 -9.62 -4.31
CA ASN A 37 -2.23 -10.86 -4.65
C ASN A 37 -1.03 -10.64 -5.61
N GLY A 38 -1.15 -9.73 -6.58
CA GLY A 38 -0.05 -9.37 -7.47
C GLY A 38 1.14 -8.82 -6.72
N ILE A 39 0.93 -7.95 -5.73
CA ILE A 39 2.01 -7.45 -4.87
C ILE A 39 2.66 -8.57 -4.05
N CYS A 40 1.86 -9.50 -3.49
CA CYS A 40 2.41 -10.65 -2.77
C CYS A 40 3.33 -11.49 -3.67
N THR A 41 2.92 -11.71 -4.92
CA THR A 41 3.69 -12.46 -5.91
C THR A 41 4.96 -11.71 -6.30
N LEU A 42 4.85 -10.40 -6.57
CA LEU A 42 5.98 -9.55 -6.96
C LEU A 42 7.05 -9.49 -5.87
N VAL A 43 6.66 -9.35 -4.61
CA VAL A 43 7.56 -9.41 -3.45
C VAL A 43 8.26 -10.77 -3.41
N LYS A 44 7.50 -11.87 -3.42
CA LYS A 44 8.07 -13.23 -3.40
C LYS A 44 9.11 -13.48 -4.50
N GLU A 45 8.87 -12.97 -5.70
CA GLU A 45 9.73 -13.24 -6.86
C GLU A 45 10.94 -12.31 -6.95
N ASN A 46 10.82 -11.07 -6.49
CA ASN A 46 11.79 -10.04 -6.88
C ASN A 46 12.38 -9.22 -5.71
N GLY A 47 11.77 -9.16 -4.53
CA GLY A 47 12.33 -8.35 -3.45
C GLY A 47 11.50 -8.30 -2.16
N SER A 48 12.04 -7.67 -1.12
CA SER A 48 11.39 -7.69 0.19
C SER A 48 10.29 -6.64 0.37
N VAL A 49 9.32 -6.94 1.24
CA VAL A 49 8.29 -6.00 1.68
C VAL A 49 8.88 -4.69 2.23
N VAL A 50 10.08 -4.76 2.83
CA VAL A 50 10.80 -3.60 3.34
C VAL A 50 11.21 -2.65 2.21
N GLN A 51 11.67 -3.17 1.08
CA GLN A 51 12.05 -2.35 -0.07
C GLN A 51 10.82 -1.73 -0.74
N LEU A 52 9.72 -2.48 -0.82
CA LEU A 52 8.44 -1.97 -1.29
C LEU A 52 7.98 -0.77 -0.42
N LEU A 53 7.92 -0.95 0.90
CA LEU A 53 7.50 0.09 1.84
C LEU A 53 8.44 1.31 1.81
N LYS A 54 9.76 1.10 1.68
CA LYS A 54 10.72 2.20 1.48
C LYS A 54 10.44 2.97 0.19
N SER A 55 10.13 2.26 -0.91
CA SER A 55 9.80 2.89 -2.18
C SER A 55 8.53 3.76 -2.06
N ILE A 56 7.52 3.27 -1.34
CA ILE A 56 6.30 4.02 -1.02
C ILE A 56 6.60 5.24 -0.15
N PHE A 57 7.44 5.10 0.90
CA PHE A 57 7.86 6.21 1.76
C PHE A 57 8.45 7.34 0.91
N VAL A 58 9.49 7.05 0.14
CA VAL A 58 10.26 8.10 -0.56
C VAL A 58 9.50 8.70 -1.75
N HIS A 59 8.39 8.07 -2.14
CA HIS A 59 7.60 8.53 -3.26
C HIS A 59 6.87 9.84 -2.94
N LYS A 60 7.24 10.90 -3.66
CA LYS A 60 6.51 12.16 -3.63
C LYS A 60 5.25 12.02 -4.47
N ILE A 61 4.09 12.02 -3.81
CA ILE A 61 2.79 12.03 -4.48
C ILE A 61 2.65 13.28 -5.33
N LYS A 62 2.70 13.11 -6.65
CA LYS A 62 2.43 14.16 -7.62
C LYS A 62 0.95 14.07 -8.00
N ARG A 63 0.14 14.98 -7.43
CA ARG A 63 -1.33 15.04 -7.64
C ARG A 63 -1.74 15.32 -9.09
N GLU A 64 -0.79 15.69 -9.93
CA GLU A 64 -0.98 16.14 -11.30
C GLU A 64 -1.28 14.97 -12.25
N HIS A 65 -0.97 13.73 -11.85
CA HIS A 65 -1.06 12.52 -12.67
C HIS A 65 -1.76 11.36 -11.92
N ASP A 66 -2.58 11.65 -10.91
CA ASP A 66 -3.30 10.63 -10.14
C ASP A 66 -4.59 10.22 -10.88
N PRO A 67 -4.70 8.96 -11.38
CA PRO A 67 -5.93 8.47 -12.03
C PRO A 67 -7.10 8.29 -11.05
N PHE A 68 -6.87 8.52 -9.74
CA PHE A 68 -7.88 8.55 -8.69
C PHE A 68 -7.90 9.93 -8.02
N CYS A 69 -8.39 10.93 -8.73
CA CYS A 69 -8.48 12.33 -8.26
C CYS A 69 -9.22 12.52 -6.92
N ASP A 70 -9.98 11.52 -6.48
CA ASP A 70 -10.83 11.57 -5.28
C ASP A 70 -10.19 10.92 -4.04
N HIS A 71 -9.01 10.32 -4.18
CA HIS A 71 -8.33 9.62 -3.10
C HIS A 71 -6.87 10.08 -2.97
N SER A 72 -6.33 10.07 -1.75
CA SER A 72 -4.91 10.37 -1.55
C SER A 72 -4.09 9.12 -1.88
N GLY A 73 -3.62 9.00 -3.12
CA GLY A 73 -2.81 7.88 -3.58
C GLY A 73 -1.48 8.31 -4.21
N GLY A 74 -0.76 7.34 -4.75
CA GLY A 74 0.46 7.56 -5.53
C GLY A 74 0.80 6.32 -6.37
N MET A 75 1.62 6.51 -7.39
CA MET A 75 2.07 5.46 -8.30
C MET A 75 3.58 5.51 -8.45
N LEU A 76 4.24 4.35 -8.43
CA LEU A 76 5.68 4.25 -8.61
C LEU A 76 6.04 2.95 -9.29
N ASP A 77 7.21 2.91 -9.93
CA ASP A 77 7.73 1.68 -10.51
C ASP A 77 8.51 0.89 -9.46
N TYR A 78 8.20 -0.39 -9.33
CA TYR A 78 8.85 -1.34 -8.44
C TYR A 78 9.06 -2.64 -9.20
N TYR A 79 10.33 -3.02 -9.43
CA TYR A 79 10.70 -4.20 -10.22
C TYR A 79 10.02 -4.27 -11.60
N GLN A 80 10.12 -3.21 -12.40
CA GLN A 80 9.54 -3.10 -13.75
C GLN A 80 8.01 -3.12 -13.81
N GLU A 81 7.34 -3.31 -12.68
CA GLU A 81 5.90 -3.18 -12.55
C GLU A 81 5.54 -1.80 -12.00
N THR A 82 4.49 -1.21 -12.56
CA THR A 82 3.91 0.01 -11.97
C THR A 82 2.97 -0.42 -10.86
N ILE A 83 3.26 0.00 -9.64
CA ILE A 83 2.39 -0.21 -8.49
C ILE A 83 1.65 1.09 -8.15
N PHE A 84 0.54 0.96 -7.46
CA PHE A 84 -0.13 2.09 -6.84
C PHE A 84 -0.40 1.81 -5.37
N PHE A 85 -0.56 2.88 -4.61
CA PHE A 85 -1.14 2.82 -3.29
C PHE A 85 -2.24 3.86 -3.15
N ARG A 86 -3.25 3.52 -2.36
CA ARG A 86 -4.39 4.38 -2.06
C ARG A 86 -4.57 4.46 -0.56
N ILE A 87 -4.64 5.68 -0.04
CA ILE A 87 -5.09 5.93 1.32
C ILE A 87 -6.61 6.07 1.28
N SER A 88 -7.30 5.09 1.86
CA SER A 88 -8.76 5.11 2.01
C SER A 88 -9.15 5.70 3.37
N HIS A 89 -10.44 5.97 3.57
CA HIS A 89 -10.95 6.50 4.83
C HIS A 89 -10.79 5.45 5.96
N LYS A 90 -10.43 5.90 7.18
CA LYS A 90 -10.25 5.09 8.40
C LYS A 90 -8.95 4.28 8.48
N ASN A 91 -7.81 4.95 8.33
CA ASN A 91 -6.48 4.40 8.57
C ASN A 91 -6.07 3.21 7.69
N HIS A 92 -6.61 3.14 6.47
CA HIS A 92 -6.38 1.99 5.60
C HIS A 92 -5.62 2.41 4.34
N ILE A 93 -4.52 1.73 4.07
CA ILE A 93 -3.70 1.92 2.88
C ILE A 93 -3.72 0.63 2.07
N ASP A 94 -4.25 0.71 0.86
CA ASP A 94 -4.25 -0.37 -0.12
C ASP A 94 -3.05 -0.21 -1.04
N VAL A 95 -2.37 -1.30 -1.38
CA VAL A 95 -1.23 -1.35 -2.31
C VAL A 95 -1.49 -2.43 -3.35
N GLY A 96 -1.47 -2.09 -4.64
CA GLY A 96 -1.77 -3.02 -5.73
C GLY A 96 -0.91 -2.77 -6.98
N LEU A 97 -0.95 -3.70 -7.94
CA LEU A 97 -0.37 -3.46 -9.26
C LEU A 97 -1.32 -2.58 -10.06
N TYR A 98 -0.79 -1.65 -10.84
CA TYR A 98 -1.62 -0.79 -11.70
C TYR A 98 -2.44 -1.60 -12.71
N SER A 99 -1.92 -2.74 -13.17
CA SER A 99 -2.64 -3.68 -14.03
C SER A 99 -3.90 -4.28 -13.38
N GLU A 100 -3.99 -4.29 -12.05
CA GLU A 100 -5.10 -4.85 -11.27
C GLU A 100 -6.21 -3.81 -10.98
N ILE A 101 -6.02 -2.56 -11.42
CA ILE A 101 -6.87 -1.41 -11.05
C ILE A 101 -8.34 -1.60 -11.43
N GLU A 102 -8.63 -2.17 -12.60
CA GLU A 102 -9.98 -2.38 -13.09
C GLU A 102 -10.65 -3.56 -12.37
N ASP A 103 -9.92 -4.65 -12.17
CA ASP A 103 -10.43 -5.80 -11.40
C ASP A 103 -10.75 -5.41 -9.96
N MET A 104 -9.89 -4.60 -9.34
CA MET A 104 -10.14 -4.05 -8.01
C MET A 104 -11.35 -3.11 -7.95
N ARG A 105 -11.65 -2.38 -9.03
CA ARG A 105 -12.84 -1.50 -9.12
C ARG A 105 -14.12 -2.33 -9.23
N ILE A 106 -14.11 -3.36 -10.08
CA ILE A 106 -15.28 -4.18 -10.40
C ILE A 106 -15.56 -5.19 -9.27
N LEU A 107 -14.52 -5.84 -8.75
CA LEU A 107 -14.61 -6.97 -7.83
C LEU A 107 -14.19 -6.59 -6.40
N ARG A 108 -14.26 -5.31 -6.00
CA ARG A 108 -13.64 -4.83 -4.76
C ARG A 108 -13.89 -5.70 -3.51
N ASN A 109 -15.12 -6.19 -3.35
CA ASN A 109 -15.51 -7.02 -2.21
C ASN A 109 -15.01 -8.46 -2.29
N ASP A 110 -14.72 -8.93 -3.50
CA ASP A 110 -14.29 -10.29 -3.83
C ASP A 110 -12.79 -10.36 -4.17
N TYR A 111 -12.14 -9.20 -4.31
CA TYR A 111 -10.73 -9.09 -4.63
C TYR A 111 -9.87 -9.54 -3.44
N GLN A 112 -8.80 -10.29 -3.73
CA GLN A 112 -7.94 -10.83 -2.69
C GLN A 112 -6.94 -9.79 -2.16
N TRP A 113 -7.11 -9.47 -0.87
CA TRP A 113 -6.23 -8.60 -0.10
C TRP A 113 -5.54 -9.39 1.02
N PHE A 114 -4.28 -9.05 1.25
CA PHE A 114 -3.44 -9.64 2.28
C PHE A 114 -2.96 -8.56 3.24
N SER A 115 -2.91 -8.87 4.53
CA SER A 115 -2.33 -7.96 5.53
C SER A 115 -0.82 -7.89 5.43
N LEU A 116 -0.19 -6.93 6.12
CA LEU A 116 1.27 -6.85 6.20
C LEU A 116 1.86 -8.16 6.74
N GLN A 117 1.25 -8.74 7.79
CA GLN A 117 1.73 -10.01 8.35
C GLN A 117 1.72 -11.15 7.34
N ALA A 118 0.66 -11.25 6.52
CA ALA A 118 0.57 -12.27 5.50
C ALA A 118 1.70 -12.14 4.46
N ILE A 119 2.00 -10.91 4.03
CA ILE A 119 3.12 -10.63 3.13
C ILE A 119 4.48 -10.99 3.75
N ILE A 120 4.73 -10.59 4.99
CA ILE A 120 6.00 -10.92 5.68
C ILE A 120 6.21 -12.44 5.73
N ASN A 121 5.15 -13.19 5.97
CA ASN A 121 5.21 -14.65 5.98
C ASN A 121 5.49 -15.24 4.59
N PHE A 122 5.06 -14.60 3.50
CA PHE A 122 5.41 -15.03 2.15
C PHE A 122 6.91 -14.84 1.85
N ASP A 123 7.49 -13.72 2.29
CA ASP A 123 8.92 -13.39 2.13
C ASP A 123 9.83 -14.30 2.98
N SER A 124 9.33 -14.81 4.12
CA SER A 124 10.13 -15.62 5.06
C SER A 124 10.26 -17.11 4.69
N ASN A 125 9.61 -17.55 3.61
CA ASN A 125 9.57 -18.97 3.18
C ASN A 125 10.58 -19.30 2.05
N THR A 126 11.63 -18.51 1.90
CA THR A 126 12.78 -18.73 0.99
C THR A 126 14.07 -18.86 1.77
#